data_AF-A0A7S3F088-F1
#
_entry.id   AF-A0A7S3F088-F1
#
_cell.length_a   1.000
_cell.length_b   1.000
_cell.length_c   1.000
_cell.angle_alpha   90.00
_cell.angle_beta   90.00
_cell.angle_gamma   90.00
#
_symmetry.space_group_name_H-M   'P 1'
#
loop_
_entity.id
_entity.type
_entity.pdbx_description
1 polymer ?
#
loop_
_entity_poly.entity_id
_entity_poly.type
_entity_poly.pdbx_seq_one_letter_code
_entity_poly.pdbx_strand_id
1 'polypeptide(L)'
;TPTTPTTPTTPPSPKSLLRAKSMGPLPGLPTVGGRVRLKTSKVSDHYTMGKILYQAGDVLVVEGFHKKTRCSHALKLVSKSCSSFNDFRKGCCSMPPKCPELISNCLEAVFEGPNHVCLAMRWGTHVLDAQHQLTACLVQALRLLHEVRSPKQADSIMLGSDDVCRLVLRVQTLDRLLQANLFI
;
A
#
# COMPACT_ATOMS: atom_id res chain seq x y z
N THR A 1 -53.74 42.69 -20.22
CA THR A 1 -53.97 41.23 -20.08
C THR A 1 -52.62 40.53 -19.95
N PRO A 2 -52.55 39.40 -19.24
CA PRO A 2 -51.65 39.26 -18.08
C PRO A 2 -50.31 38.57 -18.35
N THR A 3 -49.48 38.67 -17.31
CA THR A 3 -48.15 38.13 -16.99
C THR A 3 -47.89 36.65 -17.29
N THR A 4 -46.68 36.36 -17.78
CA THR A 4 -45.92 35.15 -17.40
C THR A 4 -44.42 35.41 -17.52
N PRO A 5 -43.64 35.41 -16.42
CA PRO A 5 -42.18 35.36 -16.49
C PRO A 5 -41.72 33.89 -16.56
N THR A 6 -41.01 33.52 -17.61
CA THR A 6 -40.27 32.25 -17.70
C THR A 6 -39.01 32.32 -16.83
N THR A 7 -39.03 31.61 -15.72
CA THR A 7 -37.88 31.35 -14.85
C THR A 7 -36.83 30.53 -15.59
N PRO A 8 -35.53 30.89 -15.55
CA PRO A 8 -34.47 29.98 -15.98
C PRO A 8 -34.24 28.93 -14.88
N THR A 9 -34.56 27.69 -15.19
CA THR A 9 -34.30 26.53 -14.32
C THR A 9 -32.81 26.19 -14.36
N THR A 10 -32.05 26.71 -13.39
CA THR A 10 -30.67 26.32 -13.14
C THR A 10 -30.63 24.84 -12.75
N PRO A 11 -29.79 23.98 -13.39
CA PRO A 11 -29.66 22.60 -12.96
C PRO A 11 -29.02 22.55 -11.56
N PRO A 12 -29.49 21.68 -10.65
CA PRO A 12 -28.90 21.56 -9.34
C PRO A 12 -27.46 21.06 -9.46
N SER A 13 -26.53 21.83 -8.88
CA SER A 13 -25.15 21.39 -8.68
C SER A 13 -25.15 20.07 -7.91
N PRO A 14 -24.41 19.03 -8.33
CA PRO A 14 -24.31 17.80 -7.56
C PRO A 14 -23.43 18.04 -6.32
N LYS A 15 -24.02 18.64 -5.29
CA LYS A 15 -23.48 18.62 -3.92
C LYS A 15 -23.90 17.30 -3.26
N SER A 16 -23.25 16.21 -3.62
CA SER A 16 -23.03 15.06 -2.72
C SER A 16 -22.38 13.93 -3.50
N LEU A 17 -21.10 13.69 -3.27
CA LEU A 17 -20.58 12.34 -3.20
C LEU A 17 -19.23 12.37 -2.47
N LEU A 18 -19.22 11.66 -1.34
CA LEU A 18 -18.04 11.23 -0.59
C LEU A 18 -17.27 12.34 0.13
N ARG A 19 -17.92 12.92 1.15
CA ARG A 19 -17.20 13.29 2.37
C ARG A 19 -16.62 12.00 2.93
N ALA A 20 -15.38 11.67 2.54
CA ALA A 20 -14.62 10.60 3.17
C ALA A 20 -14.67 10.86 4.67
N LYS A 21 -15.33 9.96 5.42
CA LYS A 21 -15.28 9.98 6.87
C LYS A 21 -13.79 9.97 7.22
N SER A 22 -13.32 11.07 7.81
CA SER A 22 -12.05 11.10 8.52
C SER A 22 -12.16 10.08 9.63
N MET A 23 -11.75 8.85 9.32
CA MET A 23 -11.49 7.82 10.31
C MET A 23 -10.09 8.05 10.85
N GLY A 24 -9.94 7.82 12.15
CA GLY A 24 -8.79 8.22 12.96
C GLY A 24 -7.45 7.69 12.44
N PRO A 25 -6.35 8.17 13.05
CA PRO A 25 -5.00 7.74 12.69
C PRO A 25 -4.90 6.21 12.76
N LEU A 26 -4.11 5.63 11.84
CA LEU A 26 -3.77 4.20 11.85
C LEU A 26 -3.45 3.75 13.28
N PRO A 27 -4.09 2.69 13.80
CA PRO A 27 -3.90 2.27 15.18
C PRO A 27 -2.42 2.00 15.47
N GLY A 28 -1.84 2.80 16.36
CA GLY A 28 -0.46 2.68 16.83
C GLY A 28 0.58 3.65 16.26
N LEU A 29 0.20 4.58 15.37
CA LEU A 29 1.09 5.62 14.85
C LEU A 29 0.84 6.98 15.54
N PRO A 30 1.70 7.41 16.50
CA PRO A 30 1.59 8.74 17.06
C PRO A 30 1.90 9.78 15.97
N THR A 31 0.91 10.65 15.73
CA THR A 31 1.03 11.78 14.81
C THR A 31 1.13 13.05 15.66
N VAL A 32 2.26 13.74 15.62
CA VAL A 32 2.46 15.01 16.34
C VAL A 32 2.77 16.08 15.30
N GLY A 33 1.90 17.09 15.17
CA GLY A 33 2.09 18.20 14.24
C GLY A 33 2.15 17.82 12.75
N GLY A 34 1.42 16.78 12.33
CA GLY A 34 1.45 16.30 10.94
C GLY A 34 2.73 15.52 10.56
N ARG A 35 3.60 15.25 11.54
CA ARG A 35 4.74 14.34 11.41
C ARG A 35 4.44 13.03 12.09
N VAL A 36 4.95 11.96 11.50
CA VAL A 36 4.73 10.60 11.95
C VAL A 36 5.97 10.09 12.67
N ARG A 37 5.79 9.48 13.85
CA ARG A 37 6.86 8.75 14.53
C ARG A 37 6.46 7.30 14.67
N LEU A 38 7.10 6.42 13.92
CA LEU A 38 7.07 5.00 14.29
C LEU A 38 7.87 4.80 15.59
N LYS A 39 7.37 3.93 16.47
CA LYS A 39 8.19 3.33 17.54
C LYS A 39 9.36 2.54 16.92
N THR A 40 10.25 2.00 17.76
CA THR A 40 11.34 1.11 17.35
C THR A 40 10.85 0.06 16.35
N SER A 41 11.29 0.20 15.11
CA SER A 41 10.88 -0.59 13.94
C SER A 41 12.00 -0.60 12.90
N LYS A 42 12.09 -1.66 12.10
CA LYS A 42 13.09 -1.74 11.01
C LYS A 42 13.03 -0.55 10.05
N VAL A 43 11.83 0.00 9.82
CA VAL A 43 11.65 1.23 9.03
C VAL A 43 12.35 2.41 9.71
N SER A 44 12.13 2.61 11.01
CA SER A 44 12.75 3.69 11.77
C SER A 44 14.27 3.54 11.89
N ASP A 45 14.83 2.33 11.75
CA ASP A 45 16.28 2.11 11.72
C ASP A 45 16.91 2.65 10.43
N HIS A 46 16.16 2.63 9.32
CA HIS A 46 16.65 3.01 7.99
C HIS A 46 16.22 4.42 7.56
N TYR A 47 15.10 4.92 8.07
CA TYR A 47 14.48 6.16 7.64
C TYR A 47 14.17 7.11 8.78
N THR A 48 14.32 8.40 8.50
CA THR A 48 13.68 9.47 9.27
C THR A 48 12.38 9.86 8.57
N MET A 49 11.27 9.90 9.31
CA MET A 49 9.96 10.24 8.76
C MET A 49 9.72 11.74 8.76
N GLY A 50 9.19 12.25 7.65
CA GLY A 50 8.86 13.64 7.42
C GLY A 50 7.35 13.90 7.43
N LYS A 51 6.89 14.63 6.41
CA LYS A 51 5.49 15.05 6.28
C LYS A 51 4.59 13.89 5.81
N ILE A 52 3.31 13.93 6.20
CA ILE A 52 2.28 13.10 5.58
C ILE A 52 1.98 13.62 4.16
N LEU A 53 2.10 12.72 3.17
CA LEU A 53 1.78 12.98 1.77
C LEU A 53 0.33 12.59 1.44
N TYR A 54 -0.16 11.50 2.03
CA TYR A 54 -1.50 10.98 1.82
C TYR A 54 -1.97 10.16 3.02
N GLN A 55 -3.26 10.22 3.34
CA GLN A 55 -3.85 9.40 4.39
C GLN A 55 -5.30 9.05 4.02
N ALA A 56 -5.61 7.76 3.94
CA ALA A 56 -6.98 7.28 3.75
C ALA A 56 -7.14 5.88 4.34
N GLY A 57 -8.08 5.74 5.28
CA GLY A 57 -8.39 4.47 5.93
C GLY A 57 -7.14 3.81 6.52
N ASP A 58 -6.84 2.59 6.07
CA ASP A 58 -5.72 1.79 6.52
C ASP A 58 -4.38 2.09 5.81
N VAL A 59 -4.34 3.13 4.97
CA VAL A 59 -3.14 3.50 4.20
C VAL A 59 -2.67 4.91 4.55
N LEU A 60 -1.38 5.03 4.77
CA LEU A 60 -0.68 6.27 5.07
C LEU A 60 0.59 6.35 4.23
N VAL A 61 0.77 7.45 3.52
CA VAL A 61 2.01 7.73 2.79
C VAL A 61 2.69 8.91 3.47
N VAL A 62 3.97 8.74 3.81
CA VAL A 62 4.80 9.77 4.42
C VAL A 62 6.09 9.93 3.65
N GLU A 63 6.69 11.10 3.78
CA GLU A 63 8.07 11.30 3.36
C GLU A 63 9.01 10.47 4.24
N GLY A 64 9.93 9.77 3.60
CA GLY A 64 11.02 9.06 4.27
C GLY A 64 12.35 9.58 3.78
N PHE A 65 13.23 9.94 4.69
CA PHE A 65 14.59 10.31 4.38
C PHE A 65 15.53 9.18 4.81
N HIS A 66 16.16 8.53 3.84
CA HIS A 66 17.03 7.38 4.11
C HIS A 66 18.30 7.83 4.84
N LYS A 67 18.57 7.27 6.02
CA LYS A 67 19.66 7.73 6.90
C LYS A 67 21.04 7.55 6.29
N LYS A 68 21.28 6.38 5.66
CA LYS A 68 22.56 6.05 5.00
C LYS A 68 22.76 6.78 3.67
N THR A 69 21.83 6.67 2.72
CA THR A 69 22.00 7.20 1.36
C THR A 69 21.63 8.67 1.23
N ARG A 70 20.96 9.26 2.23
CA ARG A 70 20.44 10.64 2.19
C ARG A 70 19.43 10.88 1.06
N CYS A 71 18.85 9.83 0.51
CA CYS A 71 17.83 9.92 -0.54
C CYS A 71 16.42 9.99 0.06
N SER A 72 15.57 10.81 -0.57
CA SER A 72 14.14 10.89 -0.24
C SER A 72 13.34 9.76 -0.89
N HIS A 73 12.36 9.27 -0.16
CA HIS A 73 11.47 8.18 -0.54
C HIS A 73 10.04 8.48 -0.09
N ALA A 74 9.08 7.84 -0.73
CA ALA A 74 7.71 7.80 -0.27
C ALA A 74 7.50 6.49 0.50
N LEU A 75 7.25 6.57 1.80
CA LEU A 75 6.99 5.42 2.65
C LEU A 75 5.48 5.20 2.71
N LYS A 76 5.01 4.13 2.07
CA LYS A 76 3.60 3.74 2.08
C LYS A 76 3.38 2.68 3.15
N LEU A 77 2.80 3.10 4.27
CA LEU A 77 2.41 2.26 5.39
C LEU A 77 0.98 1.76 5.21
N VAL A 78 0.80 0.49 5.47
CA VAL A 78 -0.45 -0.23 5.22
C VAL A 78 -0.75 -1.10 6.43
N SER A 79 -1.94 -0.95 7.02
CA SER A 79 -2.34 -1.82 8.13
C SER A 79 -2.50 -3.26 7.67
N LYS A 80 -2.03 -4.22 8.47
CA LYS A 80 -2.34 -5.64 8.28
C LYS A 80 -3.82 -5.96 8.53
N SER A 81 -4.53 -5.10 9.25
CA SER A 81 -5.98 -5.22 9.45
C SER A 81 -6.80 -4.74 8.25
N CYS A 82 -6.15 -4.24 7.19
CA CYS A 82 -6.85 -3.63 6.07
C CYS A 82 -7.73 -4.63 5.34
N SER A 83 -9.04 -4.37 5.39
CA SER A 83 -10.07 -5.22 4.79
C SER A 83 -10.01 -5.23 3.26
N SER A 84 -9.61 -4.11 2.64
CA SER A 84 -9.48 -3.99 1.18
C SER A 84 -8.46 -4.96 0.56
N PHE A 85 -7.50 -5.47 1.35
CA PHE A 85 -6.57 -6.51 0.90
C PHE A 85 -7.01 -7.93 1.29
N ASN A 86 -8.01 -8.07 2.16
CA ASN A 86 -8.61 -9.38 2.45
C ASN A 86 -9.55 -9.84 1.33
N ASP A 87 -10.08 -8.93 0.49
CA ASP A 87 -10.91 -9.32 -0.65
C ASP A 87 -10.09 -9.93 -1.80
N PHE A 88 -8.78 -9.65 -1.88
CA PHE A 88 -7.84 -10.36 -2.76
C PHE A 88 -7.73 -11.87 -2.44
N ARG A 89 -8.23 -12.29 -1.27
CA ARG A 89 -8.28 -13.68 -0.82
C ARG A 89 -9.39 -14.49 -1.49
N LYS A 90 -10.41 -13.84 -2.07
CA LYS A 90 -11.65 -14.50 -2.56
C LYS A 90 -11.66 -14.82 -4.05
N GLY A 91 -10.55 -14.59 -4.74
CA GLY A 91 -10.36 -15.07 -6.10
C GLY A 91 -10.08 -13.93 -7.07
N CYS A 92 -9.15 -14.22 -7.97
CA CYS A 92 -8.87 -13.42 -9.16
C CYS A 92 -8.26 -12.04 -8.89
N CYS A 93 -7.00 -12.04 -8.46
CA CYS A 93 -6.09 -10.99 -8.90
C CYS A 93 -4.89 -11.68 -9.50
N SER A 94 -4.99 -11.99 -10.80
CA SER A 94 -3.80 -12.24 -11.61
C SER A 94 -2.84 -11.09 -11.36
N MET A 95 -1.75 -11.37 -10.67
CA MET A 95 -0.70 -10.39 -10.42
C MET A 95 -0.36 -9.75 -11.78
N PRO A 96 -0.46 -8.40 -11.92
CA PRO A 96 -0.36 -7.81 -13.24
C PRO A 96 0.97 -8.21 -13.89
N PRO A 97 0.99 -8.55 -15.19
CA PRO A 97 2.19 -9.09 -15.85
C PRO A 97 3.40 -8.14 -15.76
N LYS A 98 3.15 -6.83 -15.56
CA LYS A 98 4.17 -5.78 -15.40
C LYS A 98 4.66 -5.58 -13.96
N CYS A 99 4.21 -6.41 -13.02
CA CYS A 99 4.54 -6.24 -11.60
C CYS A 99 6.05 -6.27 -11.30
N PRO A 100 6.88 -7.17 -11.88
CA PRO A 100 8.32 -7.19 -11.61
C PRO A 100 9.04 -5.91 -12.07
N GLU A 101 8.69 -5.39 -13.24
CA GLU A 101 9.23 -4.13 -13.76
C GLU A 101 8.83 -2.94 -12.87
N LEU A 102 7.56 -2.90 -12.44
CA LEU A 102 7.08 -1.88 -11.52
C LEU A 102 7.79 -1.96 -10.17
N ILE A 103 8.06 -3.16 -9.64
CA ILE A 103 8.81 -3.34 -8.40
C ILE A 103 10.23 -2.79 -8.57
N SER A 104 10.95 -3.24 -9.59
CA SER A 104 12.33 -2.80 -9.84
C SER A 104 12.44 -1.28 -10.05
N ASN A 105 11.43 -0.67 -10.66
CA ASN A 105 11.41 0.75 -10.96
C ASN A 105 10.88 1.64 -9.82
N CYS A 106 10.01 1.12 -8.96
CA CYS A 106 9.27 1.93 -7.99
C CYS A 106 9.64 1.65 -6.55
N LEU A 107 10.19 0.48 -6.23
CA LEU A 107 10.37 0.00 -4.88
C LEU A 107 11.86 -0.17 -4.57
N GLU A 108 12.28 0.28 -3.40
CA GLU A 108 13.62 0.04 -2.86
C GLU A 108 13.61 -1.11 -1.86
N ALA A 109 12.63 -1.12 -0.96
CA ALA A 109 12.51 -2.16 0.06
C ALA A 109 11.07 -2.29 0.57
N VAL A 110 10.75 -3.47 1.09
CA VAL A 110 9.56 -3.71 1.90
C VAL A 110 9.98 -4.06 3.31
N PHE A 111 9.36 -3.39 4.27
CA PHE A 111 9.53 -3.63 5.69
C PHE A 111 8.22 -4.15 6.26
N GLU A 112 8.29 -5.23 7.01
CA GLU A 112 7.14 -5.79 7.68
C GLU A 112 7.30 -5.61 9.19
N GLY A 113 6.36 -4.87 9.78
CA GLY A 113 6.22 -4.72 11.23
C GLY A 113 5.11 -5.61 11.78
N PRO A 114 4.86 -5.55 13.10
CA PRO A 114 3.82 -6.34 13.76
C PRO A 114 2.42 -6.00 13.25
N ASN A 115 2.13 -4.71 13.03
CA ASN A 115 0.78 -4.24 12.69
C ASN A 115 0.66 -3.67 11.28
N HIS A 116 1.77 -3.39 10.61
CA HIS A 116 1.77 -2.74 9.31
C HIS A 116 2.87 -3.29 8.40
N VAL A 117 2.66 -3.16 7.10
CA VAL A 117 3.69 -3.32 6.07
C VAL A 117 4.03 -1.92 5.55
N CYS A 118 5.32 -1.63 5.40
CA CYS A 118 5.81 -0.37 4.85
C CYS A 118 6.56 -0.64 3.55
N LEU A 119 6.09 -0.03 2.47
CA LEU A 119 6.74 -0.05 1.17
C LEU A 119 7.57 1.23 1.05
N ALA A 120 8.89 1.09 1.00
CA ALA A 120 9.79 2.19 0.67
C ALA A 120 9.84 2.35 -0.84
N MET A 121 9.09 3.31 -1.35
CA MET A 121 8.99 3.62 -2.77
C MET A 121 9.94 4.76 -3.14
N ARG A 122 10.52 4.69 -4.33
CA ARG A 122 11.28 5.81 -4.91
C ARG A 122 10.44 7.08 -4.87
N TRP A 123 11.08 8.22 -4.70
CA TRP A 123 10.38 9.49 -4.61
C TRP A 123 9.47 9.71 -5.84
N GLY A 124 8.24 10.18 -5.60
CA GLY A 124 7.26 10.41 -6.66
C GLY A 124 6.56 9.16 -7.21
N THR A 125 7.04 7.93 -6.98
CA THR A 125 6.41 6.72 -7.58
C THR A 125 5.19 6.20 -6.82
N HIS A 126 4.95 6.69 -5.60
CA HIS A 126 3.76 6.34 -4.80
C HIS A 126 2.42 6.63 -5.49
N VAL A 127 2.39 7.59 -6.42
CA VAL A 127 1.20 7.89 -7.24
C VAL A 127 0.90 6.82 -8.28
N LEU A 128 1.91 6.06 -8.72
CA LEU A 128 1.72 4.94 -9.64
C LEU A 128 0.93 3.80 -8.99
N ASP A 129 0.93 3.75 -7.67
CA ASP A 129 0.15 2.80 -6.87
C ASP A 129 -1.04 3.48 -6.16
N ALA A 130 -1.65 4.49 -6.79
CA ALA A 130 -2.82 5.18 -6.25
C ALA A 130 -4.02 4.25 -6.00
N GLN A 131 -4.17 3.21 -6.82
CA GLN A 131 -5.21 2.18 -6.66
C GLN A 131 -4.80 1.03 -5.72
N HIS A 132 -3.64 1.10 -5.08
CA HIS A 132 -3.12 0.10 -4.15
C HIS A 132 -2.96 -1.32 -4.73
N GLN A 133 -2.93 -1.49 -6.05
CA GLN A 133 -2.79 -2.79 -6.71
C GLN A 133 -1.42 -3.44 -6.44
N LEU A 134 -0.34 -2.66 -6.53
CA LEU A 134 1.01 -3.15 -6.21
C LEU A 134 1.10 -3.46 -4.71
N THR A 135 0.56 -2.58 -3.88
CA THR A 135 0.47 -2.81 -2.43
C THR A 135 -0.22 -4.13 -2.10
N ALA A 136 -1.39 -4.38 -2.68
CA ALA A 136 -2.17 -5.59 -2.44
C ALA A 136 -1.40 -6.86 -2.83
N CYS A 137 -0.81 -6.83 -4.03
CA CYS A 137 0.06 -7.86 -4.57
C CYS A 137 1.22 -8.21 -3.60
N LEU A 138 1.91 -7.19 -3.09
CA LEU A 138 3.05 -7.38 -2.19
C LEU A 138 2.62 -7.92 -0.83
N VAL A 139 1.51 -7.42 -0.28
CA VAL A 139 0.96 -7.93 0.99
C VAL A 139 0.54 -9.40 0.86
N GLN A 140 -0.07 -9.78 -0.26
CA GLN A 140 -0.44 -11.18 -0.51
C GLN A 140 0.79 -12.08 -0.67
N ALA A 141 1.82 -11.60 -1.38
CA ALA A 141 3.06 -12.35 -1.54
C ALA A 141 3.80 -12.56 -0.19
N LEU A 142 3.83 -11.55 0.68
CA LEU A 142 4.36 -11.67 2.04
C LEU A 142 3.55 -12.65 2.88
N ARG A 143 2.21 -12.62 2.76
CA ARG A 143 1.35 -13.57 3.46
C ARG A 143 1.65 -15.01 3.08
N LEU A 144 1.73 -15.31 1.78
CA LEU A 144 2.08 -16.64 1.29
C LEU A 144 3.47 -17.07 1.76
N LEU A 145 4.43 -16.13 1.81
CA LEU A 145 5.75 -16.40 2.37
C LEU A 145 5.66 -16.83 3.84
N HIS A 146 4.79 -16.22 4.65
CA HIS A 146 4.57 -16.61 6.05
C HIS A 146 3.88 -17.96 6.19
N GLU A 147 2.96 -18.32 5.29
CA GLU A 147 2.32 -19.64 5.31
C GLU A 147 3.34 -20.77 5.06
N VAL A 148 4.42 -20.49 4.31
CA VAL A 148 5.50 -21.44 4.03
C VAL A 148 6.62 -21.37 5.08
N ARG A 149 6.76 -20.26 5.81
CA ARG A 149 7.78 -20.12 6.87
C ARG A 149 7.30 -20.79 8.16
N SER A 150 8.21 -21.52 8.81
CA SER A 150 7.92 -22.11 10.12
C SER A 150 7.56 -21.03 11.16
N PRO A 151 6.56 -21.27 12.03
CA PRO A 151 6.01 -20.29 12.98
C PRO A 151 7.00 -19.75 14.03
N LYS A 152 8.21 -20.32 14.11
CA LYS A 152 9.28 -19.88 15.04
C LYS A 152 10.08 -18.65 14.56
N GLN A 153 9.82 -18.15 13.35
CA GLN A 153 10.55 -17.03 12.74
C GLN A 153 9.69 -15.75 12.70
N ALA A 154 9.29 -15.26 13.88
CA ALA A 154 8.33 -14.16 14.03
C ALA A 154 8.99 -12.77 14.15
N ASP A 155 10.15 -12.56 13.52
CA ASP A 155 10.81 -11.25 13.54
C ASP A 155 10.51 -10.47 12.27
N SER A 156 10.22 -9.17 12.46
CA SER A 156 10.05 -8.17 11.41
C SER A 156 10.92 -8.45 10.18
N ILE A 157 10.33 -8.50 8.99
CA ILE A 157 11.06 -8.82 7.76
C ILE A 157 11.48 -7.51 7.08
N MET A 158 12.65 -7.53 6.44
CA MET A 158 13.04 -6.52 5.47
C MET A 158 13.46 -7.27 4.21
N LEU A 159 12.82 -6.93 3.08
CA LEU A 159 13.18 -7.46 1.76
C LEU A 159 13.64 -6.30 0.89
N GLY A 160 14.80 -6.45 0.25
CA GLY A 160 15.21 -5.52 -0.81
C GLY A 160 14.36 -5.71 -2.07
N SER A 161 14.43 -4.74 -2.98
CA SER A 161 13.71 -4.77 -4.26
C SER A 161 13.90 -6.09 -5.03
N ASP A 162 15.13 -6.60 -5.10
CA ASP A 162 15.44 -7.88 -5.78
C ASP A 162 14.78 -9.09 -5.12
N ASP A 163 14.77 -9.15 -3.78
CA ASP A 163 14.12 -10.22 -3.04
C ASP A 163 12.60 -10.17 -3.20
N VAL A 164 12.04 -8.96 -3.23
CA VAL A 164 10.62 -8.74 -3.52
C VAL A 164 10.28 -9.17 -4.94
N CYS A 165 11.09 -8.82 -5.94
CA CYS A 165 10.93 -9.28 -7.32
C CYS A 165 10.93 -10.81 -7.39
N ARG A 166 11.91 -11.47 -6.76
CA ARG A 166 11.99 -12.94 -6.74
C ARG A 166 10.76 -13.56 -6.05
N LEU A 167 10.32 -13.00 -4.93
CA LEU A 167 9.13 -13.47 -4.22
C LEU A 167 7.89 -13.39 -5.11
N VAL A 168 7.66 -12.24 -5.74
CA VAL A 168 6.52 -12.01 -6.63
C VAL A 168 6.54 -12.95 -7.84
N LEU A 169 7.70 -13.13 -8.48
CA LEU A 169 7.86 -14.07 -9.59
C LEU A 169 7.56 -15.52 -9.18
N ARG A 170 8.01 -15.94 -7.98
CA ARG A 170 7.71 -17.29 -7.46
C ARG A 170 6.22 -17.48 -7.22
N VAL A 171 5.55 -16.50 -6.63
CA VAL A 171 4.09 -16.52 -6.42
C VAL A 171 3.35 -16.61 -7.75
N GLN A 172 3.75 -15.81 -8.75
CA GLN A 172 3.18 -15.86 -10.10
C GLN A 172 3.36 -17.22 -10.78
N THR A 173 4.55 -17.81 -10.69
CA THR A 173 4.83 -19.13 -11.26
C THR A 173 3.99 -20.21 -10.58
N LEU A 174 3.88 -20.17 -9.25
CA LEU A 174 3.05 -21.11 -8.50
C LEU A 174 1.57 -21.00 -8.90
N ASP A 175 1.04 -19.78 -8.99
CA ASP A 175 -0.35 -19.54 -9.41
C ASP A 175 -0.63 -20.10 -10.81
N ARG A 176 0.27 -19.86 -11.78
CA ARG A 176 0.18 -20.44 -13.13
C ARG A 176 0.22 -21.96 -13.13
N LEU A 177 1.12 -22.56 -12.34
CA LEU A 177 1.22 -24.02 -12.23
C LEU A 177 -0.06 -24.61 -11.62
N LEU A 178 -0.60 -24.00 -10.57
CA LEU A 178 -1.85 -24.47 -9.95
C LEU A 178 -3.02 -24.33 -10.92
N GLN A 179 -3.15 -23.21 -11.63
CA GLN A 179 -4.17 -23.05 -12.66
C GLN A 179 -4.05 -24.13 -13.74
N ALA A 180 -2.85 -24.38 -14.26
CA ALA A 180 -2.66 -25.41 -15.28
C ALA A 180 -3.03 -26.84 -14.80
N ASN A 181 -2.95 -27.13 -13.50
CA ASN A 181 -3.19 -28.46 -12.93
C ASN A 181 -4.56 -28.62 -12.26
N LEU A 182 -5.29 -27.54 -11.97
CA LEU A 182 -6.62 -27.58 -11.34
C LEU A 182 -7.78 -27.57 -12.35
N PHE A 183 -7.50 -27.47 -13.65
CA PHE A 183 -8.46 -27.63 -14.75
C PHE A 183 -8.35 -29.02 -15.42
N ILE A 184 -8.03 -30.07 -14.65
CA ILE A 184 -8.07 -31.48 -15.08
C ILE A 184 -9.33 -32.14 -14.54
#